data_AF-A0AAD5JLZ6-F1
#
_entry.id   AF-A0AAD5JLZ6-F1
#
_cell.length_a   1.000
_cell.length_b   1.000
_cell.length_c   1.000
_cell.angle_alpha   90.00
_cell.angle_beta   90.00
_cell.angle_gamma   90.00
#
_symmetry.space_group_name_H-M   'P 1'
#
loop_
_entity.id
_entity.type
_entity.pdbx_description
1 polymer ?
#
loop_
_entity_poly.entity_id
_entity_poly.type
_entity_poly.pdbx_seq_one_letter_code
_entity_poly.pdbx_strand_id
1 'polypeptide(L)'
;MEELIEKYPAIDPEDESVQEIMEALRLKFRAVQLERLLRDKDKYIEIELQLCNFDRCRKLYEKYLEWSPENCYAWSKYAELERSLAETDRARAIFELAIAQPALDMPELLWKKVNLRNQENCIRDS
;
A
#
# COMPACT_ATOMS: atom_id res chain seq x y z
N MET A 1 -4.18 2.10 35.05
CA MET A 1 -3.04 3.05 35.09
C MET A 1 -1.78 2.34 35.57
N GLU A 2 -1.90 1.41 36.52
CA GLU A 2 -0.80 0.55 37.00
C GLU A 2 -0.21 -0.37 35.91
N GLU A 3 -1.02 -0.99 35.03
CA GLU A 3 -0.52 -1.81 33.90
C GLU A 3 0.43 -1.08 32.93
N LEU A 4 0.31 0.26 32.84
CA LEU A 4 1.17 1.06 31.96
C LEU A 4 2.52 1.39 32.60
N ILE A 5 2.57 1.45 33.93
CA ILE A 5 3.80 1.71 34.70
C ILE A 5 4.69 0.47 34.71
N GLU A 6 4.10 -0.72 34.75
CA GLU A 6 4.84 -1.99 34.71
C GLU A 6 5.40 -2.29 33.31
N LYS A 7 4.64 -1.94 32.25
CA LYS A 7 5.07 -2.11 30.86
C LYS A 7 6.08 -1.06 30.40
N TYR A 8 6.10 0.10 31.06
CA TYR A 8 6.97 1.23 30.76
C TYR A 8 7.46 1.84 32.08
N PRO A 9 8.44 1.21 32.76
CA PRO A 9 9.03 1.78 33.95
C PRO A 9 9.59 3.17 33.64
N ALA A 10 9.53 4.10 34.59
CA ALA A 10 10.14 5.41 34.42
C ALA A 10 11.67 5.23 34.35
N ILE A 11 12.21 5.38 33.14
CA ILE A 11 13.64 5.23 32.85
C ILE A 11 14.34 6.54 33.22
N ASP A 12 15.53 6.43 33.82
CA ASP A 12 16.36 7.55 34.26
C ASP A 12 16.55 8.54 33.09
N PRO A 13 16.30 9.85 33.27
CA PRO A 13 16.32 10.84 32.19
C PRO A 13 17.69 11.03 31.50
N GLU A 14 18.73 10.34 31.97
CA GLU A 14 20.09 10.37 31.43
C GLU A 14 20.47 9.12 30.62
N ASP A 15 19.65 8.06 30.61
CA ASP A 15 20.02 6.74 30.05
C ASP A 15 19.32 6.36 28.73
N GLU A 16 18.32 7.11 28.27
CA GLU A 16 17.77 6.92 26.92
C GLU A 16 18.01 8.17 26.11
N SER A 17 18.82 8.03 25.06
CA SER A 17 19.06 9.13 24.13
C SER A 17 17.68 9.64 23.66
N VAL A 18 17.49 10.96 23.64
CA VAL A 18 16.25 11.59 23.14
C VAL A 18 15.83 11.02 21.77
N GLN A 19 16.79 10.49 21.01
CA GLN A 19 16.59 9.76 19.77
C GLN A 19 15.78 8.47 19.93
N GLU A 20 16.05 7.63 20.93
CA GLU A 20 15.32 6.37 21.18
C GLU A 20 13.89 6.64 21.63
N ILE A 21 13.69 7.63 22.51
CA ILE A 21 12.34 8.09 22.90
C ILE A 21 11.59 8.66 21.69
N MET A 22 12.27 9.43 20.84
CA MET A 22 11.71 9.95 19.59
C MET A 22 11.41 8.84 18.58
N GLU A 23 12.21 7.80 18.51
CA GLU A 23 11.96 6.63 17.65
C GLU A 23 10.80 5.80 18.18
N ALA A 24 10.74 5.52 19.48
CA ALA A 24 9.62 4.84 20.12
C ALA A 24 8.33 5.64 19.99
N LEU A 25 8.37 6.97 20.13
CA LEU A 25 7.24 7.86 19.86
C LEU A 25 6.87 7.84 18.39
N ARG A 26 7.82 7.89 17.45
CA ARG A 26 7.54 7.76 16.01
C ARG A 26 6.94 6.40 15.67
N LEU A 27 7.38 5.33 16.33
CA LEU A 27 6.89 3.97 16.12
C LEU A 27 5.48 3.80 16.71
N LYS A 28 5.22 4.36 17.90
CA LYS A 28 3.90 4.40 18.54
C LYS A 28 2.92 5.32 17.78
N PHE A 29 3.37 6.49 17.35
CA PHE A 29 2.61 7.35 16.45
C PHE A 29 2.32 6.61 15.15
N ARG A 30 3.30 5.95 14.51
CA ARG A 30 3.05 5.08 13.35
C ARG A 30 2.07 3.96 13.64
N ALA A 31 2.15 3.28 14.77
CA ALA A 31 1.26 2.18 15.13
C ALA A 31 -0.19 2.66 15.36
N VAL A 32 -0.36 3.77 16.07
CA VAL A 32 -1.67 4.41 16.32
C VAL A 32 -2.22 5.08 15.05
N GLN A 33 -1.35 5.69 14.22
CA GLN A 33 -1.70 6.16 12.87
C GLN A 33 -2.12 4.98 12.00
N LEU A 34 -1.40 3.84 12.03
CA LEU A 34 -1.73 2.66 11.23
C LEU A 34 -3.11 2.11 11.58
N GLU A 35 -3.46 1.97 12.87
CA GLU A 35 -4.79 1.49 13.30
C GLU A 35 -5.93 2.42 12.87
N ARG A 36 -5.72 3.74 12.88
CA ARG A 36 -6.78 4.73 12.63
C ARG A 36 -6.84 5.23 11.17
N LEU A 37 -5.74 5.17 10.43
CA LEU A 37 -5.69 5.40 8.97
C LEU A 37 -6.12 4.18 8.14
N LEU A 38 -6.23 3.00 8.74
CA LEU A 38 -6.68 1.78 8.06
C LEU A 38 -8.12 1.90 7.51
N ARG A 39 -8.93 2.84 8.01
CA ARG A 39 -10.29 3.10 7.52
C ARG A 39 -10.34 3.78 6.15
N ASP A 40 -9.31 4.54 5.77
CA ASP A 40 -9.24 5.27 4.50
C ASP A 40 -7.84 5.10 3.85
N LYS A 41 -7.41 3.85 3.61
CA LYS A 41 -6.14 3.54 2.91
C LYS A 41 -6.02 4.35 1.60
N ASP A 42 -7.13 4.51 0.91
CA ASP A 42 -7.24 5.26 -0.34
C ASP A 42 -6.86 6.74 -0.18
N LYS A 43 -7.27 7.41 0.90
CA LYS A 43 -6.93 8.83 1.15
C LYS A 43 -5.44 9.02 1.40
N TYR A 44 -4.81 8.09 2.11
CA TYR A 44 -3.39 8.20 2.39
C TYR A 44 -2.55 7.98 1.13
N ILE A 45 -2.94 7.00 0.32
CA ILE A 45 -2.33 6.78 -1.00
C ILE A 45 -2.53 8.01 -1.89
N GLU A 46 -3.71 8.62 -1.90
CA GLU A 46 -3.98 9.84 -2.67
C GLU A 46 -3.06 11.00 -2.25
N ILE A 47 -2.85 11.21 -0.95
CA ILE A 47 -1.93 12.23 -0.44
C ILE A 47 -0.49 11.94 -0.89
N GLU A 48 -0.01 10.70 -0.74
CA GLU A 48 1.35 10.35 -1.16
C GLU A 48 1.54 10.46 -2.68
N LEU A 49 0.49 10.21 -3.47
CA LEU A 49 0.48 10.44 -4.92
C LEU A 49 0.57 11.92 -5.26
N GLN A 50 -0.17 12.79 -4.55
CA GLN A 50 -0.08 14.25 -4.72
C GLN A 50 1.31 14.80 -4.38
N LEU A 51 2.00 14.16 -3.43
CA LEU A 51 3.37 14.46 -3.06
C LEU A 51 4.41 13.80 -3.99
N CYS A 52 3.97 13.07 -5.02
CA CYS A 52 4.81 12.29 -5.92
C CYS A 52 5.75 11.29 -5.21
N ASN A 53 5.38 10.84 -4.01
CA ASN A 53 6.14 9.86 -3.23
C ASN A 53 5.80 8.43 -3.70
N PHE A 54 6.14 8.11 -4.94
CA PHE A 54 5.74 6.85 -5.58
C PHE A 54 6.26 5.60 -4.86
N ASP A 55 7.45 5.66 -4.26
CA ASP A 55 7.99 4.55 -3.47
C ASP A 55 7.20 4.28 -2.19
N ARG A 56 6.60 5.33 -1.59
CA ARG A 56 5.66 5.16 -0.47
C ARG A 56 4.33 4.61 -0.96
N CYS A 57 3.84 5.07 -2.10
CA CYS A 57 2.62 4.56 -2.72
C CYS A 57 2.71 3.05 -2.98
N ARG A 58 3.86 2.56 -3.50
CA ARG A 58 4.12 1.12 -3.70
C ARG A 58 4.00 0.32 -2.41
N LYS A 59 4.73 0.73 -1.36
CA LYS A 59 4.68 0.07 -0.05
C LYS A 59 3.27 0.06 0.56
N LEU A 60 2.49 1.10 0.30
CA LEU A 60 1.11 1.18 0.77
C LEU A 60 0.19 0.22 0.00
N TYR A 61 0.33 0.12 -1.32
CA TYR A 61 -0.43 -0.83 -2.12
C TYR A 61 -0.04 -2.28 -1.79
N GLU A 62 1.25 -2.59 -1.69
CA GLU A 62 1.74 -3.91 -1.26
C GLU A 62 1.11 -4.29 0.08
N LYS A 63 1.24 -3.42 1.08
CA LYS A 63 0.63 -3.64 2.39
C LYS A 63 -0.88 -3.77 2.28
N TYR A 64 -1.58 -2.92 1.52
CA TYR A 64 -3.04 -3.03 1.34
C TYR A 64 -3.40 -4.45 0.87
N LEU A 65 -2.74 -4.94 -0.17
CA LEU A 65 -3.00 -6.23 -0.78
C LEU A 65 -2.57 -7.42 0.08
N GLU A 66 -1.64 -7.24 1.03
CA GLU A 66 -1.38 -8.24 2.09
C GLU A 66 -2.61 -8.43 3.01
N TRP A 67 -3.34 -7.36 3.31
CA TRP A 67 -4.52 -7.41 4.18
C TRP A 67 -5.81 -7.82 3.46
N SER A 68 -5.92 -7.49 2.17
CA SER A 68 -7.13 -7.74 1.37
C SER A 68 -6.76 -8.12 -0.07
N PRO A 69 -6.16 -9.31 -0.28
CA PRO A 69 -5.76 -9.79 -1.60
C PRO A 69 -6.95 -10.00 -2.55
N GLU A 70 -8.16 -10.15 -2.04
CA GLU A 70 -9.42 -10.26 -2.79
C GLU A 70 -9.86 -8.95 -3.46
N ASN A 71 -9.32 -7.82 -3.02
CA ASN A 71 -9.76 -6.49 -3.44
C ASN A 71 -9.25 -6.12 -4.85
N CYS A 72 -10.08 -6.42 -5.85
CA CYS A 72 -9.80 -6.14 -7.26
C CYS A 72 -9.58 -4.63 -7.56
N TYR A 73 -10.19 -3.74 -6.78
CA TYR A 73 -10.05 -2.30 -6.97
C TYR A 73 -8.62 -1.85 -6.61
N ALA A 74 -8.08 -2.34 -5.48
CA ALA A 74 -6.72 -2.07 -5.05
C ALA A 74 -5.69 -2.56 -6.08
N TRP A 75 -5.84 -3.78 -6.60
CA TRP A 75 -5.00 -4.31 -7.68
C TRP A 75 -5.02 -3.44 -8.94
N SER A 76 -6.23 -3.03 -9.35
CA SER A 76 -6.40 -2.18 -10.53
C SER A 76 -5.72 -0.82 -10.37
N LYS A 77 -5.90 -0.18 -9.21
CA LYS A 77 -5.31 1.13 -8.91
C LYS A 77 -3.79 1.05 -8.82
N TYR A 78 -3.26 -0.04 -8.25
CA TYR A 78 -1.81 -0.22 -8.17
C TYR A 78 -1.19 -0.40 -9.56
N ALA A 79 -1.81 -1.20 -10.43
CA ALA A 79 -1.33 -1.34 -11.80
C ALA A 79 -1.48 -0.03 -12.62
N GLU A 80 -2.53 0.76 -12.37
CA GLU A 80 -2.70 2.09 -12.97
C GLU A 80 -1.59 3.08 -12.54
N LEU A 81 -1.14 3.01 -11.29
CA LEU A 81 0.01 3.78 -10.80
C LEU A 81 1.28 3.44 -11.59
N GLU A 82 1.65 2.16 -11.71
CA GLU A 82 2.87 1.81 -12.45
C GLU A 82 2.74 2.18 -13.94
N ARG A 83 1.53 2.12 -14.51
CA ARG A 83 1.29 2.62 -15.87
C ARG A 83 1.49 4.13 -16.01
N SER A 84 1.06 4.93 -15.03
CA SER A 84 1.24 6.39 -15.09
C SER A 84 2.70 6.79 -14.99
N LEU A 85 3.53 5.92 -14.40
CA LEU A 85 5.00 6.04 -14.34
C LEU A 85 5.71 5.43 -15.57
N ALA A 86 4.97 4.98 -16.59
CA ALA A 86 5.47 4.23 -17.75
C ALA A 86 6.19 2.91 -17.43
N GLU A 87 6.03 2.39 -16.21
CA GLU A 87 6.58 1.12 -15.72
C GLU A 87 5.68 -0.06 -16.12
N THR A 88 5.57 -0.25 -17.44
CA THR A 88 4.58 -1.16 -18.02
C THR A 88 4.78 -2.63 -17.68
N ASP A 89 6.02 -3.07 -17.44
CA ASP A 89 6.35 -4.44 -17.06
C ASP A 89 5.97 -4.71 -15.60
N ARG A 90 6.18 -3.75 -14.69
CA ARG A 90 5.70 -3.85 -13.31
C ARG A 90 4.18 -3.91 -13.26
N ALA A 91 3.50 -3.09 -14.06
CA ALA A 91 2.05 -3.13 -14.17
C ALA A 91 1.54 -4.49 -14.66
N ARG A 92 2.24 -5.16 -15.58
CA ARG A 92 1.90 -6.53 -16.03
C ARG A 92 2.07 -7.53 -14.87
N ALA A 93 3.20 -7.49 -14.19
CA ALA A 93 3.46 -8.37 -13.04
C ALA A 93 2.38 -8.22 -11.96
N ILE A 94 1.93 -7.00 -11.67
CA ILE A 94 0.84 -6.75 -10.72
C ILE A 94 -0.48 -7.41 -11.17
N PHE A 95 -0.82 -7.33 -12.47
CA PHE A 95 -2.02 -8.00 -12.99
C PHE A 95 -1.89 -9.52 -12.97
N GLU A 96 -0.71 -10.08 -13.25
CA GLU A 96 -0.45 -11.52 -13.15
C GLU A 96 -0.61 -12.02 -11.71
N LEU A 97 -0.07 -11.28 -10.74
CA LEU A 97 -0.25 -11.56 -9.32
C LEU A 97 -1.72 -11.48 -8.89
N ALA A 98 -2.46 -10.52 -9.42
CA ALA A 98 -3.89 -10.39 -9.17
C ALA A 98 -4.66 -11.60 -9.71
N ILE A 99 -4.41 -12.02 -10.96
CA ILE A 99 -5.07 -13.17 -11.58
C ILE A 99 -4.76 -14.49 -10.85
N ALA A 100 -3.58 -14.59 -10.24
CA ALA A 100 -3.21 -15.75 -9.44
C ALA A 100 -3.95 -15.85 -8.08
N GLN A 101 -4.66 -14.80 -7.66
CA GLN A 101 -5.40 -14.82 -6.40
C GLN A 101 -6.62 -15.76 -6.48
N PRO A 102 -6.81 -16.68 -5.51
CA PRO A 102 -7.84 -17.73 -5.57
C PRO A 102 -9.28 -17.22 -5.41
N ALA A 103 -9.47 -16.05 -4.78
CA ALA A 103 -10.78 -15.44 -4.59
C ALA A 103 -10.67 -13.91 -4.80
N LEU A 104 -10.97 -13.45 -6.01
CA LEU A 104 -11.14 -12.03 -6.34
C LEU A 104 -12.62 -11.66 -6.22
N ASP A 105 -12.94 -10.50 -5.64
CA ASP A 105 -14.33 -10.07 -5.44
C ASP A 105 -15.09 -9.83 -6.76
N MET A 106 -14.42 -9.20 -7.75
CA MET A 106 -14.99 -8.89 -9.07
C MET A 106 -13.95 -9.11 -10.18
N PRO A 107 -13.67 -10.37 -10.54
CA PRO A 107 -12.62 -10.70 -11.51
C PRO A 107 -12.90 -10.14 -12.92
N GLU A 108 -14.16 -9.97 -13.32
CA GLU A 108 -14.50 -9.45 -14.66
C GLU A 108 -14.01 -8.01 -14.89
N LEU A 109 -13.91 -7.21 -13.83
CA LEU A 109 -13.38 -5.85 -13.90
C LEU A 109 -11.89 -5.85 -14.26
N LEU A 110 -11.13 -6.75 -13.63
CA LEU A 110 -9.71 -6.93 -13.90
C LEU A 110 -9.50 -7.47 -15.33
N TRP A 111 -10.25 -8.51 -15.71
CA TRP A 111 -10.15 -9.14 -17.02
C TRP A 111 -10.51 -8.20 -18.16
N LYS A 112 -11.51 -7.32 -17.99
CA LYS A 112 -11.80 -6.27 -19.00
C LYS A 112 -10.63 -5.31 -19.17
N LYS A 113 -10.02 -4.85 -18.07
CA LYS A 113 -8.85 -3.96 -18.11
C LYS A 113 -7.62 -4.63 -18.74
N VAL A 114 -7.43 -5.92 -18.50
CA VAL A 114 -6.37 -6.73 -19.11
C VAL A 114 -6.67 -6.96 -20.61
N ASN A 115 -7.90 -7.31 -20.98
CA ASN A 115 -8.28 -7.67 -22.36
C ASN A 115 -8.37 -6.47 -23.31
N LEU A 116 -8.81 -5.29 -22.85
CA LEU A 116 -8.78 -4.06 -23.66
C LEU A 116 -7.35 -3.76 -24.16
N ARG A 117 -6.33 -4.15 -23.39
CA ARG A 117 -4.92 -3.96 -23.73
C ARG A 117 -4.42 -4.91 -24.83
N ASN A 118 -4.97 -6.12 -24.94
CA ASN A 118 -4.62 -7.04 -26.03
C ASN A 118 -5.12 -6.51 -27.38
N GLN A 119 -6.25 -5.80 -27.40
CA GLN A 119 -6.76 -5.17 -28.62
C GLN A 119 -5.99 -3.90 -29.00
N GLU A 120 -5.55 -3.09 -28.04
CA GLU A 120 -4.76 -1.87 -28.33
C GLU A 120 -3.34 -2.16 -28.82
N ASN A 121 -2.73 -3.27 -28.39
CA ASN A 121 -1.42 -3.69 -28.91
C ASN A 121 -1.49 -4.20 -30.36
N CYS A 122 -2.61 -4.78 -30.79
CA CYS A 122 -2.77 -5.21 -32.19
C CYS A 122 -2.86 -4.04 -33.19
N ILE A 123 -3.15 -2.81 -32.75
CA ILE A 123 -3.31 -1.64 -33.63
C ILE A 123 -1.99 -0.87 -33.80
N ARG A 124 -1.00 -1.07 -32.91
CA ARG A 124 0.30 -0.38 -32.98
C ARG A 124 1.38 -1.12 -33.77
N ASP A 125 1.15 -2.40 -34.08
CA ASP A 125 2.07 -3.25 -34.85
C ASP A 125 1.54 -3.56 -36.28
N SER A 126 0.65 -2.73 -36.86
CA SER A 126 0.14 -2.86 -38.24
C SER A 126 0.48 -1.66 -39.11
#